data_AF-A0A972HXI3-F1
#
_entry.id   AF-A0A972HXI3-F1
#
_cell.length_a   1.000
_cell.length_b   1.000
_cell.length_c   1.000
_cell.angle_alpha   90.00
_cell.angle_beta   90.00
_cell.angle_gamma   90.00
#
_symmetry.space_group_name_H-M   'P 1'
#
loop_
_entity.id
_entity.type
_entity.pdbx_description
1 polymer ?
#
loop_
_entity_poly.entity_id
_entity_poly.type
_entity_poly.pdbx_seq_one_letter_code
_entity_poly.pdbx_strand_id
1 'polypeptide(L)' 'VQAVDGSEIRLRADSICVHGDNPQAVEFVKHIREGLIAEGIEIAPLRTFK' A
#
# COMPACT_ATOMS: atom_id res chain seq x y z
N VAL A 1 -7.98 6.52 -7.97
CA VAL A 1 -7.88 5.09 -8.38
C VAL A 1 -9.01 4.81 -9.34
N GLN A 2 -8.78 4.05 -10.40
CA GLN A 2 -9.81 3.75 -11.39
C GLN A 2 -10.62 2.52 -10.97
N ALA A 3 -11.95 2.62 -10.98
CA ALA A 3 -12.86 1.50 -10.76
C ALA A 3 -12.94 0.61 -12.00
N VAL A 4 -13.50 -0.59 -11.85
CA VAL A 4 -13.65 -1.57 -12.94
C VAL A 4 -14.56 -1.09 -14.08
N ASP A 5 -15.46 -0.13 -13.80
CA ASP A 5 -16.32 0.52 -14.79
C ASP A 5 -15.66 1.75 -15.45
N GLY A 6 -14.41 2.05 -15.11
CA GLY A 6 -13.64 3.15 -15.64
C GLY A 6 -13.77 4.48 -14.88
N SER A 7 -14.66 4.56 -13.87
CA SER A 7 -14.82 5.78 -13.07
C SER A 7 -13.62 6.06 -12.16
N GLU A 8 -13.30 7.34 -11.95
CA GLU A 8 -12.23 7.78 -11.04
C GLU A 8 -12.75 7.92 -9.60
N ILE A 9 -12.13 7.21 -8.66
CA ILE A 9 -12.41 7.30 -7.23
C ILE A 9 -11.33 8.12 -6.53
N ARG A 10 -11.74 9.23 -5.91
CA ARG A 10 -10.90 10.00 -4.99
C ARG A 10 -10.71 9.22 -3.70
N LEU A 11 -9.47 9.06 -3.27
CA LEU A 11 -9.12 8.28 -2.08
C LEU A 11 -8.13 9.06 -1.22
N ARG A 12 -8.34 9.05 0.10
CA ARG A 12 -7.33 9.38 1.09
C ARG A 12 -6.89 8.08 1.77
N ALA A 13 -5.69 7.60 1.43
CA ALA A 13 -5.16 6.34 1.92
C ALA A 13 -4.04 6.59 2.94
N ASP A 14 -4.41 6.65 4.23
CA ASP A 14 -3.43 6.80 5.32
C ASP A 14 -2.75 5.46 5.68
N SER A 15 -3.39 4.35 5.32
CA SER A 15 -2.88 2.99 5.50
C SER A 15 -3.35 2.11 4.35
N ILE A 16 -2.57 1.07 4.07
CA ILE A 16 -2.85 0.05 3.07
C ILE A 16 -2.95 -1.30 3.79
N CYS A 17 -4.07 -1.99 3.63
CA CYS A 17 -4.21 -3.35 4.12
C CYS A 17 -3.42 -4.31 3.21
N VAL A 18 -2.66 -5.21 3.80
CA VAL A 18 -1.92 -6.24 3.09
C VAL A 18 -2.16 -7.60 3.73
N HIS A 19 -2.01 -8.66 2.93
CA HIS A 19 -2.19 -10.04 3.38
C HIS A 19 -0.85 -10.80 3.35
N GLY A 20 -0.69 -11.73 4.28
CA GLY A 20 0.51 -12.57 4.42
C GLY A 20 0.17 -14.06 4.42
N ASP A 21 -0.97 -14.42 3.82
CA ASP A 21 -1.62 -15.72 4.01
C ASP A 21 -0.85 -16.89 3.37
N ASN A 22 0.14 -16.59 2.50
CA ASN A 22 1.03 -17.57 1.88
C ASN A 22 2.38 -16.91 1.47
N PRO A 23 3.42 -17.69 1.13
CA PRO A 23 4.73 -17.14 0.77
C PRO A 23 4.71 -16.14 -0.40
N GLN A 24 3.84 -16.36 -1.40
CA GLN A 24 3.72 -15.45 -2.54
C GLN A 24 3.14 -14.10 -2.14
N ALA A 25 2.18 -14.08 -1.20
CA ALA A 25 1.63 -12.86 -0.63
C ALA A 25 2.72 -12.06 0.12
N VAL A 26 3.59 -12.73 0.87
CA VAL A 26 4.71 -12.08 1.55
C VAL A 26 5.70 -11.46 0.56
N GLU A 27 6.06 -12.18 -0.52
CA GLU A 27 6.89 -11.61 -1.59
C GLU A 27 6.24 -10.39 -2.24
N PHE A 28 4.92 -10.43 -2.46
CA PHE A 28 4.19 -9.28 -2.99
C PHE A 28 4.25 -8.06 -2.04
N VAL A 29 4.10 -8.27 -0.73
CA VAL A 29 4.22 -7.19 0.27
C VAL A 29 5.64 -6.61 0.31
N LYS A 30 6.67 -7.44 0.11
CA LYS A 30 8.06 -6.94 -0.01
C LYS A 30 8.22 -6.00 -1.20
N HIS A 31 7.71 -6.39 -2.38
CA HIS A 31 7.76 -5.53 -3.56
C HIS A 31 7.01 -4.20 -3.36
N ILE A 32 5.83 -4.23 -2.71
CA ILE A 32 5.10 -2.99 -2.36
C ILE A 32 5.98 -2.10 -1.48
N ARG A 33 6.56 -2.67 -0.41
CA ARG A 33 7.42 -1.93 0.51
C ARG A 33 8.64 -1.33 -0.17
N GLU A 34 9.32 -2.10 -1.01
CA GLU A 34 10.48 -1.64 -1.77
C GLU A 34 10.13 -0.51 -2.73
N GLY A 35 9.02 -0.63 -3.45
CA GLY A 35 8.52 0.42 -4.36
C GLY A 35 8.19 1.72 -3.62
N LEU A 36 7.49 1.64 -2.48
CA LEU A 36 7.18 2.82 -1.67
C LEU A 36 8.46 3.51 -1.16
N ILE A 37 9.44 2.74 -0.67
CA ILE A 37 10.71 3.28 -0.20
C ILE A 37 11.51 3.91 -1.35
N ALA A 38 11.52 3.29 -2.53
CA ALA A 38 12.22 3.82 -3.71
C ALA A 38 11.66 5.18 -4.16
N GLU A 39 10.34 5.38 -4.02
CA GLU A 39 9.65 6.66 -4.26
C GLU A 39 9.79 7.66 -3.08
N GLY A 40 10.57 7.33 -2.04
CA GLY A 40 10.80 8.19 -0.88
C GLY A 40 9.64 8.27 0.10
N ILE A 41 8.69 7.32 0.06
CA ILE A 41 7.55 7.27 0.96
C ILE A 41 7.95 6.59 2.27
N GLU A 42 7.80 7.31 3.38
CA GLU A 42 8.05 6.78 4.71
C GLU A 42 6.99 5.74 5.10
N ILE A 43 7.44 4.58 5.57
CA ILE A 43 6.58 3.57 6.15
C ILE A 43 6.66 3.67 7.67
N ALA A 44 5.55 4.07 8.28
CA ALA A 44 5.48 4.28 9.72
C ALA A 44 4.16 3.73 10.31
N PRO A 45 4.14 3.35 11.60
CA PRO A 45 2.90 2.96 12.28
C PRO A 45 1.88 4.11 12.31
N LEU A 46 0.58 3.81 12.27
CA LEU A 46 -0.46 4.84 12.34
C LEU A 46 -0.34 5.75 13.58
N ARG A 47 0.17 5.25 14.70
CA ARG A 47 0.40 6.04 15.93
C ARG A 47 1.44 7.16 15.78
N THR A 48 2.26 7.17 14.72
CA THR A 48 3.28 8.19 14.49
C THR A 48 2.85 9.22 13.45
N PHE A 49 1.67 9.07 12.83
CA PHE A 49 1.05 10.12 12.05
C PHE A 49 0.71 11.30 12.97
N LYS A 50 1.21 12.49 12.64
CA LYS A 50 0.86 13.76 13.31
C LYS A 50 -0.33 14.41 12.63
#